data_AF-A0A2P5L4M3-F1
#
_entry.id   AF-A0A2P5L4M3-F1
#
_cell.length_a   1.000
_cell.length_b   1.000
_cell.length_c   1.000
_cell.angle_alpha   90.00
_cell.angle_beta   90.00
_cell.angle_gamma   90.00
#
_symmetry.space_group_name_H-M   'P 1'
#
loop_
_entity.id
_entity.type
_entity.pdbx_description
1 polymer ?
#
loop_
_entity_poly.entity_id
_entity_poly.type
_entity_poly.pdbx_seq_one_letter_code
_entity_poly.pdbx_strand_id
1 'polypeptide(L)'
;MNSAFGGNGGSLGTLAQDKSAGGGKANSNAEARNSGKASVFVSSNAVGGHGGNTGNLVNGVSGSGGNANSYAVGNNSNSGSVTVISNASGGNSGQSVDPRTIVLSGQEFFSNIGGSADAYAKATSTQGNSVATATANAGLGTLPELVKAHAVSSGGAGSEATAQATARDISVSVKSRTDQQTAGISESFASIGQALPTEANQTDEAIRTYASLLPDAEIAQTALLNQTLVNQNFDFTGDSTAILLANLSVINTENTPGLHTFHSSLDLSFDTAGIANPQDLLLGFLTPSFGNTNLAAGDKLIFSYSIEGVLSQSFTLDAENIDNAYDFFNGRTLNLGRLTGLTDSNSVLKLAFNLVLDTQTAGAGLDLGLIVGNSTFVTSSNSPLSSVPLPAGVWLFTSGLLGWLGTYRRK
;
A
#
# COMPACT_ATOMS: atom_id res chain seq x y z
N MET A 1 24.39 -11.70 0.85
CA MET A 1 23.91 -10.34 1.19
C MET A 1 24.70 -9.38 0.34
N ASN A 2 24.05 -8.36 -0.25
CA ASN A 2 24.73 -7.29 -0.98
C ASN A 2 24.24 -5.93 -0.49
N SER A 3 25.11 -4.93 -0.53
CA SER A 3 24.80 -3.54 -0.17
C SER A 3 25.47 -2.58 -1.12
N ALA A 4 24.75 -1.54 -1.55
CA ALA A 4 25.27 -0.46 -2.39
C ALA A 4 24.96 0.91 -1.78
N PHE A 5 25.94 1.81 -1.84
CA PHE A 5 25.83 3.18 -1.32
C PHE A 5 26.20 4.18 -2.43
N GLY A 6 25.32 5.14 -2.68
CA GLY A 6 25.57 6.24 -3.60
C GLY A 6 26.53 7.26 -2.99
N GLY A 7 27.44 7.80 -3.79
CA GLY A 7 28.34 8.87 -3.33
C GLY A 7 27.56 10.15 -2.99
N ASN A 8 27.93 10.86 -1.93
CA ASN A 8 27.29 12.14 -1.60
C ASN A 8 27.72 13.25 -2.57
N GLY A 9 26.82 14.19 -2.83
CA GLY A 9 27.11 15.42 -3.56
C GLY A 9 28.12 16.30 -2.81
N GLY A 10 29.06 16.89 -3.55
CA GLY A 10 30.08 17.78 -2.99
C GLY A 10 29.50 19.12 -2.50
N SER A 11 30.24 19.78 -1.60
CA SER A 11 29.95 21.14 -1.14
C SER A 11 30.71 22.17 -1.99
N LEU A 12 30.04 23.24 -2.41
CA LEU A 12 30.67 24.36 -3.09
C LEU A 12 31.13 25.43 -2.09
N GLY A 13 32.37 25.90 -2.26
CA GLY A 13 32.98 26.97 -1.45
C GLY A 13 32.49 28.39 -1.81
N THR A 14 32.83 29.36 -0.96
CA THR A 14 32.30 30.74 -0.89
C THR A 14 32.46 31.64 -2.13
N LEU A 15 33.07 31.17 -3.22
CA LEU A 15 33.40 31.97 -4.41
C LEU A 15 32.94 31.38 -5.74
N ALA A 16 32.20 30.26 -5.75
CA ALA A 16 31.72 29.62 -6.98
C ALA A 16 30.24 29.95 -7.26
N GLN A 17 29.93 30.43 -8.47
CA GLN A 17 28.56 30.63 -8.97
C GLN A 17 27.99 29.33 -9.57
N ASP A 18 28.23 28.17 -8.94
CA ASP A 18 27.95 26.86 -9.54
C ASP A 18 26.82 26.10 -8.84
N LYS A 19 26.25 25.12 -9.55
CA LYS A 19 25.31 24.13 -9.01
C LYS A 19 26.08 23.11 -8.17
N SER A 20 25.62 22.82 -6.96
CA SER A 20 26.20 21.73 -6.17
C SER A 20 25.89 20.38 -6.82
N ALA A 21 26.81 19.42 -6.70
CA ALA A 21 26.64 18.10 -7.32
C ALA A 21 25.46 17.35 -6.67
N GLY A 22 24.67 16.65 -7.48
CA GLY A 22 23.62 15.75 -6.99
C GLY A 22 24.21 14.54 -6.25
N GLY A 23 23.36 13.88 -5.47
CA GLY A 23 23.67 12.60 -4.85
C GLY A 23 23.81 11.48 -5.88
N GLY A 24 24.75 10.59 -5.64
CA GLY A 24 25.00 9.42 -6.46
C GLY A 24 23.89 8.37 -6.32
N LYS A 25 23.63 7.65 -7.41
CA LYS A 25 22.65 6.55 -7.43
C LYS A 25 23.25 5.30 -6.78
N ALA A 26 22.40 4.47 -6.17
CA ALA A 26 22.77 3.18 -5.60
C ALA A 26 21.93 2.05 -6.18
N ASN A 27 22.59 1.01 -6.68
CA ASN A 27 21.93 -0.20 -7.19
C ASN A 27 22.51 -1.41 -6.47
N SER A 28 21.68 -2.16 -5.75
CA SER A 28 22.08 -3.40 -5.07
C SER A 28 21.28 -4.58 -5.62
N ASN A 29 21.97 -5.63 -6.06
CA ASN A 29 21.36 -6.88 -6.50
C ASN A 29 21.88 -8.03 -5.62
N ALA A 30 20.99 -8.86 -5.07
CA ALA A 30 21.35 -10.10 -4.38
C ALA A 30 20.52 -11.28 -4.89
N GLU A 31 21.18 -12.37 -5.26
CA GLU A 31 20.51 -13.61 -5.67
C GLU A 31 21.11 -14.82 -4.96
N ALA A 32 20.27 -15.77 -4.55
CA ALA A 32 20.72 -17.07 -4.07
C ALA A 32 19.79 -18.20 -4.53
N ARG A 33 20.39 -19.36 -4.81
CA ARG A 33 19.68 -20.58 -5.20
C ARG A 33 20.18 -21.76 -4.38
N ASN A 34 19.26 -22.59 -3.92
CA ASN A 34 19.56 -23.84 -3.23
C ASN A 34 18.68 -24.97 -3.77
N SER A 35 19.21 -26.19 -3.80
CA SER A 35 18.47 -27.41 -4.13
C SER A 35 18.48 -28.44 -2.99
N GLY A 36 19.12 -28.10 -1.87
CA GLY A 36 19.14 -28.92 -0.64
C GLY A 36 18.06 -28.53 0.36
N LYS A 37 18.09 -29.19 1.52
CA LYS A 37 17.15 -28.93 2.63
C LYS A 37 17.48 -27.69 3.46
N ALA A 38 18.62 -27.05 3.20
CA ALA A 38 19.05 -25.85 3.92
C ALA A 38 18.14 -24.65 3.59
N SER A 39 17.93 -23.76 4.55
CA SER A 39 17.26 -22.50 4.30
C SER A 39 18.14 -21.58 3.44
N VAL A 40 17.51 -20.68 2.67
CA VAL A 40 18.23 -19.61 1.97
C VAL A 40 17.74 -18.26 2.46
N PHE A 41 18.70 -17.41 2.79
CA PHE A 41 18.47 -16.03 3.23
C PHE A 41 19.15 -15.09 2.23
N VAL A 42 18.38 -14.19 1.64
CA VAL A 42 18.86 -13.19 0.69
C VAL A 42 18.50 -11.81 1.21
N SER A 43 19.47 -10.91 1.18
CA SER A 43 19.25 -9.52 1.54
C SER A 43 20.00 -8.61 0.57
N SER A 44 19.28 -7.61 0.06
CA SER A 44 19.81 -6.51 -0.74
C SER A 44 19.46 -5.19 -0.09
N ASN A 45 20.40 -4.25 -0.06
CA ASN A 45 20.21 -2.93 0.51
C ASN A 45 20.83 -1.85 -0.38
N ALA A 46 20.07 -0.86 -0.82
CA ALA A 46 20.54 0.26 -1.61
C ALA A 46 20.23 1.59 -0.91
N VAL A 47 21.23 2.44 -0.75
CA VAL A 47 21.08 3.78 -0.16
C VAL A 47 21.64 4.82 -1.11
N GLY A 48 20.78 5.69 -1.64
CA GLY A 48 21.16 6.79 -2.51
C GLY A 48 21.96 7.86 -1.78
N GLY A 49 22.89 8.51 -2.47
CA GLY A 49 23.71 9.57 -1.90
C GLY A 49 22.91 10.84 -1.65
N HIS A 50 23.30 11.64 -0.66
CA HIS A 50 22.66 12.92 -0.40
C HIS A 50 23.06 13.98 -1.43
N GLY A 51 22.15 14.92 -1.72
CA GLY A 51 22.44 16.08 -2.55
C GLY A 51 23.46 17.03 -1.91
N GLY A 52 24.21 17.72 -2.75
CA GLY A 52 25.23 18.69 -2.32
C GLY A 52 24.63 19.94 -1.68
N ASN A 53 25.42 20.57 -0.80
CA ASN A 53 25.05 21.81 -0.11
C ASN A 53 25.75 23.01 -0.76
N THR A 54 24.98 24.05 -1.10
CA THR A 54 25.51 25.36 -1.47
C THR A 54 25.67 26.19 -0.19
N GLY A 55 26.90 26.53 0.20
CA GLY A 55 27.12 27.47 1.31
C GLY A 55 26.45 28.84 1.08
N ASN A 56 26.54 29.78 2.04
CA ASN A 56 25.97 31.16 2.11
C ASN A 56 26.04 32.02 0.82
N LEU A 57 25.49 31.55 -0.28
CA LEU A 57 25.54 32.15 -1.61
C LEU A 57 24.13 32.59 -1.97
N VAL A 58 24.02 33.83 -2.41
CA VAL A 58 22.77 34.50 -2.78
C VAL A 58 22.10 33.84 -4.01
N ASN A 59 22.82 32.95 -4.74
CA ASN A 59 22.38 32.33 -6.00
C ASN A 59 22.65 30.80 -6.12
N GLY A 60 22.75 30.05 -5.02
CA GLY A 60 23.13 28.63 -5.05
C GLY A 60 21.96 27.65 -5.18
N VAL A 61 22.02 26.78 -6.19
CA VAL A 61 21.09 25.64 -6.37
C VAL A 61 21.66 24.41 -5.65
N SER A 62 20.93 23.88 -4.66
CA SER A 62 21.28 22.65 -3.94
C SER A 62 21.16 21.43 -4.86
N GLY A 63 21.92 20.37 -4.55
CA GLY A 63 21.91 19.15 -5.35
C GLY A 63 20.68 18.31 -5.03
N SER A 64 20.15 17.58 -6.02
CA SER A 64 19.12 16.57 -5.77
C SER A 64 19.69 15.39 -4.99
N GLY A 65 18.83 14.67 -4.28
CA GLY A 65 19.15 13.35 -3.73
C GLY A 65 19.40 12.30 -4.81
N GLY A 66 20.17 11.27 -4.47
CA GLY A 66 20.44 10.13 -5.34
C GLY A 66 19.40 9.03 -5.20
N ASN A 67 19.06 8.35 -6.31
CA ASN A 67 18.04 7.30 -6.32
C ASN A 67 18.61 5.97 -5.83
N ALA A 68 17.77 5.12 -5.23
CA ALA A 68 18.14 3.81 -4.74
C ALA A 68 17.27 2.70 -5.34
N ASN A 69 17.90 1.66 -5.89
CA ASN A 69 17.23 0.48 -6.39
C ASN A 69 17.79 -0.78 -5.72
N SER A 70 16.92 -1.54 -5.06
CA SER A 70 17.28 -2.80 -4.42
C SER A 70 16.48 -3.95 -5.03
N TYR A 71 17.20 -4.98 -5.46
CA TYR A 71 16.63 -6.20 -6.02
C TYR A 71 17.18 -7.41 -5.27
N ALA A 72 16.29 -8.27 -4.76
CA ALA A 72 16.65 -9.48 -4.04
C ALA A 72 15.79 -10.68 -4.48
N VAL A 73 16.44 -11.80 -4.83
CA VAL A 73 15.74 -13.03 -5.22
C VAL A 73 16.35 -14.26 -4.54
N GLY A 74 15.52 -15.05 -3.87
CA GLY A 74 15.88 -16.31 -3.26
C GLY A 74 15.04 -17.44 -3.85
N ASN A 75 15.69 -18.55 -4.20
CA ASN A 75 15.01 -19.75 -4.69
C ASN A 75 15.51 -21.00 -3.97
N ASN A 76 14.59 -21.82 -3.46
CA ASN A 76 14.84 -23.18 -3.02
C ASN A 76 13.94 -24.18 -3.74
N SER A 77 14.53 -25.06 -4.53
CA SER A 77 13.80 -26.07 -5.31
C SER A 77 13.42 -27.32 -4.51
N ASN A 78 13.55 -27.30 -3.19
CA ASN A 78 13.35 -28.44 -2.30
C ASN A 78 12.61 -28.01 -1.02
N SER A 79 12.88 -28.65 0.12
CA SER A 79 12.16 -28.44 1.37
C SER A 79 12.71 -27.34 2.28
N GLY A 80 13.78 -26.64 1.92
CA GLY A 80 14.32 -25.57 2.75
C GLY A 80 13.51 -24.29 2.60
N SER A 81 13.33 -23.55 3.69
CA SER A 81 12.64 -22.25 3.66
C SER A 81 13.45 -21.17 2.94
N VAL A 82 12.75 -20.13 2.48
CA VAL A 82 13.37 -18.99 1.79
C VAL A 82 12.92 -17.69 2.45
N THR A 83 13.87 -16.83 2.79
CA THR A 83 13.60 -15.49 3.29
C THR A 83 14.37 -14.48 2.47
N VAL A 84 13.66 -13.47 1.95
CA VAL A 84 14.22 -12.47 1.04
C VAL A 84 13.82 -11.09 1.51
N ILE A 85 14.81 -10.22 1.69
CA ILE A 85 14.63 -8.85 2.14
C ILE A 85 15.27 -7.90 1.13
N SER A 86 14.51 -6.89 0.69
CA SER A 86 14.99 -5.86 -0.21
C SER A 86 14.68 -4.47 0.34
N ASN A 87 15.71 -3.67 0.56
CA ASN A 87 15.58 -2.34 1.14
C ASN A 87 16.17 -1.28 0.20
N ALA A 88 15.38 -0.28 -0.17
CA ALA A 88 15.85 0.88 -0.93
C ALA A 88 15.56 2.16 -0.16
N SER A 89 16.56 3.03 -0.03
CA SER A 89 16.41 4.35 0.58
C SER A 89 16.99 5.41 -0.34
N GLY A 90 16.15 6.27 -0.89
CA GLY A 90 16.59 7.44 -1.65
C GLY A 90 17.41 8.39 -0.78
N GLY A 91 18.34 9.11 -1.39
CA GLY A 91 19.14 10.11 -0.70
C GLY A 91 18.36 11.41 -0.51
N ASN A 92 18.55 12.07 0.62
CA ASN A 92 17.94 13.40 0.84
C ASN A 92 18.45 14.44 -0.17
N SER A 93 17.64 15.43 -0.47
CA SER A 93 18.05 16.62 -1.20
C SER A 93 19.12 17.39 -0.42
N GLY A 94 19.88 18.21 -1.14
CA GLY A 94 20.77 19.19 -0.54
C GLY A 94 19.98 20.29 0.19
N GLN A 95 20.69 21.07 1.01
CA GLN A 95 20.16 22.25 1.67
C GLN A 95 20.53 23.49 0.84
N SER A 96 19.59 24.42 0.62
CA SER A 96 19.87 25.76 0.09
C SER A 96 19.56 26.80 1.17
N VAL A 97 20.45 27.79 1.34
CA VAL A 97 20.44 28.72 2.48
C VAL A 97 19.52 29.93 2.27
N ASP A 98 18.92 30.11 1.08
CA ASP A 98 17.92 31.18 0.87
C ASP A 98 16.73 30.66 0.02
N PRO A 99 15.51 30.59 0.58
CA PRO A 99 14.29 30.25 -0.15
C PRO A 99 13.74 31.42 -0.98
N ARG A 100 14.44 32.56 -1.09
CA ARG A 100 14.05 33.62 -2.04
C ARG A 100 14.03 33.03 -3.45
N THR A 101 12.83 32.91 -3.98
CA THR A 101 12.51 32.53 -5.35
C THR A 101 13.43 33.28 -6.32
N ILE A 102 14.48 32.63 -6.81
CA ILE A 102 15.30 33.21 -7.86
C ILE A 102 14.51 33.03 -9.16
N VAL A 103 13.71 34.03 -9.49
CA VAL A 103 13.14 34.19 -10.84
C VAL A 103 14.24 34.74 -11.74
N LEU A 104 15.17 33.87 -12.14
CA LEU A 104 16.03 34.14 -13.28
C LEU A 104 15.21 33.83 -14.53
N SER A 105 14.77 34.87 -15.23
CA SER A 105 14.17 34.77 -16.57
C SER A 105 12.96 33.83 -16.72
N GLY A 106 12.04 33.82 -15.74
CA GLY A 106 10.75 33.15 -15.90
C GLY A 106 10.74 31.62 -15.74
N GLN A 107 11.80 31.02 -15.19
CA GLN A 107 11.81 29.61 -14.75
C GLN A 107 12.01 29.52 -13.23
N GLU A 108 11.06 28.89 -12.53
CA GLU A 108 11.20 28.53 -11.11
C GLU A 108 12.09 27.28 -11.00
N PHE A 109 13.28 27.41 -10.41
CA PHE A 109 14.19 26.28 -10.16
C PHE A 109 13.91 25.64 -8.79
N PHE A 110 13.01 24.64 -8.75
CA PHE A 110 12.86 23.77 -7.58
C PHE A 110 14.04 22.79 -7.52
N SER A 111 14.95 22.95 -6.56
CA SER A 111 16.19 22.13 -6.48
C SER A 111 16.29 21.21 -5.26
N ASN A 112 15.28 21.20 -4.40
CA ASN A 112 15.26 20.34 -3.22
C ASN A 112 14.55 19.01 -3.49
N ILE A 113 14.87 18.30 -4.58
CA ILE A 113 14.25 17.00 -4.91
C ILE A 113 14.97 15.88 -4.14
N GLY A 114 14.21 15.06 -3.41
CA GLY A 114 14.73 13.87 -2.73
C GLY A 114 14.82 12.70 -3.71
N GLY A 115 15.75 11.76 -3.47
CA GLY A 115 15.94 10.61 -4.35
C GLY A 115 14.77 9.62 -4.29
N SER A 116 14.48 8.98 -5.42
CA SER A 116 13.49 7.90 -5.52
C SER A 116 13.98 6.60 -4.86
N ALA A 117 13.06 5.68 -4.58
CA ALA A 117 13.37 4.35 -4.07
C ALA A 117 12.50 3.25 -4.70
N ASP A 118 13.15 2.21 -5.22
CA ASP A 118 12.51 0.99 -5.74
C ASP A 118 13.09 -0.25 -5.06
N ALA A 119 12.23 -1.03 -4.39
CA ALA A 119 12.59 -2.26 -3.72
C ALA A 119 11.77 -3.44 -4.26
N TYR A 120 12.48 -4.46 -4.76
CA TYR A 120 11.88 -5.73 -5.20
C TYR A 120 12.44 -6.91 -4.41
N ALA A 121 11.56 -7.75 -3.86
CA ALA A 121 11.90 -8.99 -3.17
C ALA A 121 11.08 -10.17 -3.72
N LYS A 122 11.75 -11.25 -4.14
CA LYS A 122 11.07 -12.50 -4.53
C LYS A 122 11.63 -13.71 -3.79
N ALA A 123 10.79 -14.36 -3.00
CA ALA A 123 11.09 -15.62 -2.33
C ALA A 123 10.33 -16.76 -3.00
N THR A 124 11.04 -17.81 -3.41
CA THR A 124 10.42 -19.01 -3.99
C THR A 124 10.90 -20.27 -3.31
N SER A 125 9.99 -21.13 -2.85
CA SER A 125 10.27 -22.41 -2.23
C SER A 125 9.29 -23.47 -2.72
N THR A 126 9.75 -24.69 -3.03
CA THR A 126 8.85 -25.75 -3.52
C THR A 126 8.02 -26.39 -2.41
N GLN A 127 8.58 -26.58 -1.21
CA GLN A 127 7.85 -27.20 -0.07
C GLN A 127 8.01 -26.44 1.24
N GLY A 128 9.13 -25.73 1.43
CA GLY A 128 9.34 -24.91 2.63
C GLY A 128 8.52 -23.62 2.57
N ASN A 129 8.36 -22.96 3.72
CA ASN A 129 7.82 -21.60 3.78
C ASN A 129 8.70 -20.61 2.99
N SER A 130 8.08 -19.65 2.30
CA SER A 130 8.74 -18.50 1.70
C SER A 130 8.24 -17.18 2.30
N VAL A 131 9.17 -16.26 2.57
CA VAL A 131 8.89 -14.91 3.07
C VAL A 131 9.63 -13.89 2.23
N ALA A 132 8.92 -12.93 1.66
CA ALA A 132 9.48 -11.81 0.91
C ALA A 132 9.07 -10.47 1.54
N THR A 133 10.06 -9.61 1.79
CA THR A 133 9.83 -8.26 2.32
C THR A 133 10.54 -7.24 1.45
N ALA A 134 9.80 -6.25 0.96
CA ALA A 134 10.33 -5.12 0.22
C ALA A 134 9.98 -3.81 0.94
N THR A 135 10.99 -2.96 1.16
CA THR A 135 10.82 -1.65 1.80
C THR A 135 11.49 -0.57 0.96
N ALA A 136 10.72 0.45 0.57
CA ALA A 136 11.20 1.59 -0.18
C ALA A 136 10.92 2.89 0.57
N ASN A 137 11.97 3.66 0.82
CA ASN A 137 11.92 4.94 1.52
C ASN A 137 12.41 6.07 0.59
N ALA A 138 11.57 7.06 0.32
CA ALA A 138 12.01 8.25 -0.41
C ALA A 138 13.08 9.02 0.37
N GLY A 139 13.96 9.69 -0.36
CA GLY A 139 14.78 10.75 0.22
C GLY A 139 13.95 11.97 0.61
N LEU A 140 14.36 12.68 1.65
CA LEU A 140 13.73 13.93 2.05
C LEU A 140 13.94 15.01 0.97
N GLY A 141 12.87 15.60 0.47
CA GLY A 141 12.89 16.70 -0.50
C GLY A 141 11.48 17.18 -0.83
N THR A 142 11.33 18.38 -1.44
CA THR A 142 10.06 19.08 -1.74
C THR A 142 9.09 18.29 -2.59
N LEU A 143 9.58 17.33 -3.37
CA LEU A 143 8.77 16.38 -4.13
C LEU A 143 9.29 14.97 -3.82
N PRO A 144 8.44 14.04 -3.33
CA PRO A 144 8.80 12.64 -3.35
C PRO A 144 8.80 12.16 -4.80
N GLU A 145 9.95 11.70 -5.31
CA GLU A 145 9.95 10.89 -6.54
C GLU A 145 9.34 9.51 -6.25
N LEU A 146 8.82 8.89 -7.31
CA LEU A 146 8.28 7.52 -7.39
C LEU A 146 8.87 6.58 -6.32
N VAL A 147 8.05 6.20 -5.33
CA VAL A 147 8.40 5.19 -4.32
C VAL A 147 7.64 3.92 -4.65
N LYS A 148 8.34 2.79 -4.74
CA LYS A 148 7.72 1.49 -4.99
C LYS A 148 8.41 0.40 -4.19
N ALA A 149 7.61 -0.42 -3.52
CA ALA A 149 8.02 -1.68 -2.94
C ALA A 149 7.14 -2.80 -3.51
N HIS A 150 7.77 -3.91 -3.89
CA HIS A 150 7.09 -5.06 -4.48
C HIS A 150 7.70 -6.35 -3.92
N ALA A 151 6.86 -7.14 -3.25
CA ALA A 151 7.23 -8.42 -2.68
C ALA A 151 6.38 -9.55 -3.26
N VAL A 152 7.04 -10.63 -3.66
CA VAL A 152 6.39 -11.85 -4.18
C VAL A 152 6.91 -13.03 -3.37
N SER A 153 5.99 -13.83 -2.84
CA SER A 153 6.31 -15.07 -2.15
C SER A 153 5.52 -16.22 -2.77
N SER A 154 6.22 -17.28 -3.16
CA SER A 154 5.62 -18.50 -3.71
C SER A 154 6.27 -19.69 -3.02
N GLY A 155 5.51 -20.37 -2.18
CA GLY A 155 6.07 -21.31 -1.22
C GLY A 155 5.15 -22.47 -0.92
N GLY A 156 5.66 -23.36 -0.06
CA GLY A 156 4.79 -24.20 0.73
C GLY A 156 3.99 -23.37 1.75
N ALA A 157 3.53 -24.04 2.79
CA ALA A 157 2.62 -23.43 3.75
C ALA A 157 3.23 -22.22 4.48
N GLY A 158 2.42 -21.19 4.71
CA GLY A 158 2.79 -19.96 5.41
C GLY A 158 3.44 -18.89 4.55
N SER A 159 3.27 -18.96 3.23
CA SER A 159 3.85 -18.01 2.29
C SER A 159 3.41 -16.58 2.62
N GLU A 160 4.38 -15.67 2.72
CA GLU A 160 4.14 -14.29 3.12
C GLU A 160 4.89 -13.30 2.22
N ALA A 161 4.18 -12.29 1.73
CA ALA A 161 4.73 -11.12 1.07
C ALA A 161 4.38 -9.85 1.85
N THR A 162 5.32 -8.92 1.96
CA THR A 162 5.11 -7.61 2.60
C THR A 162 5.82 -6.54 1.80
N ALA A 163 5.09 -5.49 1.44
CA ALA A 163 5.64 -4.34 0.75
C ALA A 163 5.30 -3.05 1.50
N GLN A 164 6.29 -2.18 1.68
CA GLN A 164 6.13 -0.91 2.36
C GLN A 164 6.78 0.22 1.56
N ALA A 165 6.00 1.27 1.30
CA ALA A 165 6.46 2.51 0.71
C ALA A 165 6.30 3.65 1.72
N THR A 166 7.36 4.44 1.92
CA THR A 166 7.35 5.56 2.87
C THR A 166 8.01 6.78 2.25
N ALA A 167 7.43 7.95 2.50
CA ALA A 167 8.03 9.23 2.15
C ALA A 167 7.61 10.27 3.20
N ARG A 168 8.57 10.97 3.81
CA ARG A 168 8.26 12.00 4.84
C ARG A 168 7.32 11.42 5.92
N ASP A 169 6.16 12.04 6.11
CA ASP A 169 5.14 11.70 7.12
C ASP A 169 4.00 10.83 6.56
N ILE A 170 4.20 10.24 5.39
CA ILE A 170 3.24 9.34 4.74
C ILE A 170 3.83 7.95 4.54
N SER A 171 3.03 6.91 4.78
CA SER A 171 3.43 5.53 4.59
C SER A 171 2.23 4.66 4.22
N VAL A 172 2.49 3.66 3.39
CA VAL A 172 1.56 2.58 3.09
C VAL A 172 2.29 1.25 3.18
N SER A 173 1.69 0.31 3.89
CA SER A 173 2.19 -1.03 4.13
C SER A 173 1.11 -2.01 3.72
N VAL A 174 1.46 -2.97 2.89
CA VAL A 174 0.57 -4.04 2.47
C VAL A 174 1.20 -5.39 2.75
N LYS A 175 0.34 -6.36 3.08
CA LYS A 175 0.75 -7.71 3.43
C LYS A 175 -0.26 -8.72 2.94
N SER A 176 0.29 -9.73 2.27
CA SER A 176 -0.43 -10.88 1.73
C SER A 176 0.16 -12.14 2.35
N ARG A 177 -0.66 -13.03 2.91
CA ARG A 177 -0.17 -14.28 3.49
C ARG A 177 -1.18 -15.40 3.51
N THR A 178 -0.70 -16.63 3.31
CA THR A 178 -1.45 -17.84 3.65
C THR A 178 -1.17 -18.25 5.10
N ASP A 179 -2.05 -19.06 5.68
CA ASP A 179 -1.76 -19.69 6.97
C ASP A 179 -0.62 -20.73 6.89
N GLN A 180 -0.18 -21.24 8.04
CA GLN A 180 0.91 -22.21 8.15
C GLN A 180 0.60 -23.62 7.62
N GLN A 181 -0.60 -23.86 7.08
CA GLN A 181 -1.02 -25.14 6.50
C GLN A 181 -1.38 -25.04 5.00
N THR A 182 -1.46 -23.82 4.48
CA THR A 182 -1.96 -23.50 3.13
C THR A 182 -0.81 -23.02 2.26
N ALA A 183 -0.52 -23.75 1.19
CA ALA A 183 0.41 -23.29 0.17
C ALA A 183 -0.24 -22.19 -0.69
N GLY A 184 0.57 -21.45 -1.45
CA GLY A 184 0.03 -20.42 -2.33
C GLY A 184 1.05 -19.39 -2.73
N ILE A 185 0.60 -18.49 -3.61
CA ILE A 185 1.36 -17.32 -4.03
C ILE A 185 0.76 -16.10 -3.34
N SER A 186 1.61 -15.35 -2.64
CA SER A 186 1.28 -14.08 -2.00
C SER A 186 2.06 -12.96 -2.67
N GLU A 187 1.36 -11.91 -3.08
CA GLU A 187 1.95 -10.76 -3.75
C GLU A 187 1.50 -9.44 -3.15
N SER A 188 2.46 -8.59 -2.79
CA SER A 188 2.21 -7.31 -2.16
C SER A 188 2.92 -6.20 -2.90
N PHE A 189 2.21 -5.10 -3.17
CA PHE A 189 2.74 -3.92 -3.84
C PHE A 189 2.31 -2.66 -3.10
N ALA A 190 3.29 -1.85 -2.70
CA ALA A 190 3.08 -0.55 -2.08
C ALA A 190 3.74 0.52 -2.95
N SER A 191 3.05 1.61 -3.23
CA SER A 191 3.63 2.77 -3.90
C SER A 191 3.08 4.09 -3.39
N ILE A 192 3.77 5.16 -3.77
CA ILE A 192 3.33 6.54 -3.56
C ILE A 192 3.35 7.24 -4.92
N GLY A 193 2.26 7.89 -5.29
CA GLY A 193 2.17 8.68 -6.54
C GLY A 193 2.15 7.84 -7.82
N GLN A 194 1.78 6.56 -7.76
CA GLN A 194 1.85 5.66 -8.92
C GLN A 194 0.57 4.90 -9.19
N ALA A 195 0.44 4.39 -10.40
CA ALA A 195 -0.63 3.46 -10.73
C ALA A 195 -0.39 2.13 -10.01
N LEU A 196 -1.48 1.43 -9.71
CA LEU A 196 -1.38 0.03 -9.36
C LEU A 196 -0.90 -0.76 -10.60
N PRO A 197 -0.15 -1.85 -10.42
CA PRO A 197 0.22 -2.73 -11.53
C PRO A 197 -1.02 -3.16 -12.31
N THR A 198 -0.95 -3.05 -13.65
CA THR A 198 -2.02 -3.59 -14.51
C THR A 198 -1.96 -5.11 -14.46
N GLU A 199 -3.06 -5.73 -14.08
CA GLU A 199 -3.14 -7.19 -13.92
C GLU A 199 -2.93 -7.89 -15.27
N ALA A 200 -1.98 -8.82 -15.33
CA ALA A 200 -2.14 -9.97 -16.20
C ALA A 200 -2.98 -10.99 -15.41
N ASN A 201 -4.05 -11.51 -16.01
CA ASN A 201 -4.81 -12.64 -15.47
C ASN A 201 -3.85 -13.78 -15.09
N GLN A 202 -3.49 -13.90 -13.82
CA GLN A 202 -2.72 -15.02 -13.29
C GLN A 202 -3.71 -15.89 -12.52
N THR A 203 -4.15 -16.97 -13.14
CA THR A 203 -5.07 -17.97 -12.56
C THR A 203 -4.48 -18.70 -11.35
N ASP A 204 -3.23 -18.42 -10.99
CA ASP A 204 -2.42 -19.18 -10.04
C ASP A 204 -2.05 -18.36 -8.79
N GLU A 205 -2.45 -17.09 -8.70
CA GLU A 205 -2.15 -16.22 -7.55
C GLU A 205 -3.25 -16.29 -6.48
N ALA A 206 -2.90 -16.77 -5.28
CA ALA A 206 -3.86 -16.98 -4.19
C ALA A 206 -4.22 -15.68 -3.46
N ILE A 207 -3.27 -14.74 -3.34
CA ILE A 207 -3.45 -13.52 -2.52
C ILE A 207 -2.71 -12.35 -3.13
N ARG A 208 -3.41 -11.24 -3.31
CA ARG A 208 -2.82 -9.98 -3.77
C ARG A 208 -3.25 -8.82 -2.88
N THR A 209 -2.30 -7.95 -2.57
CA THR A 209 -2.60 -6.70 -1.87
C THR A 209 -1.80 -5.57 -2.48
N TYR A 210 -2.47 -4.73 -3.25
CA TYR A 210 -1.85 -3.58 -3.90
C TYR A 210 -2.40 -2.29 -3.32
N ALA A 211 -1.52 -1.32 -3.12
CA ALA A 211 -1.89 -0.01 -2.61
C ALA A 211 -0.98 1.07 -3.20
N SER A 212 -1.59 2.17 -3.57
CA SER A 212 -0.92 3.41 -3.95
C SER A 212 -1.49 4.55 -3.13
N LEU A 213 -0.62 5.24 -2.41
CA LEU A 213 -0.95 6.41 -1.64
C LEU A 213 -0.74 7.66 -2.49
N LEU A 214 -1.69 8.61 -2.42
CA LEU A 214 -1.71 9.81 -3.25
C LEU A 214 -1.50 9.51 -4.74
N PRO A 215 -2.31 8.63 -5.36
CA PRO A 215 -2.21 8.42 -6.80
C PRO A 215 -2.50 9.74 -7.53
N ASP A 216 -1.82 9.98 -8.66
CA ASP A 216 -2.10 11.16 -9.47
C ASP A 216 -3.58 11.20 -9.88
N ALA A 217 -4.12 12.41 -10.07
CA ALA A 217 -5.53 12.59 -10.41
C ALA A 217 -5.93 11.82 -11.68
N GLU A 218 -5.07 11.77 -12.70
CA GLU A 218 -5.31 11.00 -13.93
C GLU A 218 -5.40 9.49 -13.67
N ILE A 219 -4.56 8.96 -12.77
CA ILE A 219 -4.58 7.55 -12.34
C ILE A 219 -5.89 7.24 -11.61
N ALA A 220 -6.27 8.10 -10.66
CA ALA A 220 -7.51 7.95 -9.91
C ALA A 220 -8.74 8.03 -10.83
N GLN A 221 -8.78 8.98 -11.76
CA GLN A 221 -9.85 9.09 -12.76
C GLN A 221 -9.93 7.86 -13.66
N THR A 222 -8.77 7.33 -14.11
CA THR A 222 -8.72 6.11 -14.93
C THR A 222 -9.33 4.92 -14.19
N ALA A 223 -9.02 4.75 -12.90
CA ALA A 223 -9.61 3.70 -12.07
C ALA A 223 -11.14 3.83 -11.92
N LEU A 224 -11.68 5.04 -12.04
CA LEU A 224 -13.11 5.34 -11.91
C LEU A 224 -13.90 5.35 -13.22
N LEU A 225 -13.26 5.21 -14.39
CA LEU A 225 -13.92 5.36 -15.71
C LEU A 225 -15.17 4.49 -15.88
N ASN A 226 -15.17 3.28 -15.33
CA ASN A 226 -16.30 2.34 -15.41
C ASN A 226 -17.05 2.19 -14.07
N GLN A 227 -16.83 3.11 -13.13
CA GLN A 227 -17.30 3.04 -11.75
C GLN A 227 -18.33 4.14 -11.47
N THR A 228 -19.35 4.29 -12.33
CA THR A 228 -20.27 5.45 -12.37
C THR A 228 -20.79 5.90 -11.00
N LEU A 229 -21.22 4.96 -10.16
CA LEU A 229 -21.81 5.26 -8.84
C LEU A 229 -20.79 5.74 -7.81
N VAL A 230 -19.54 5.33 -7.94
CA VAL A 230 -18.43 5.81 -7.10
C VAL A 230 -17.91 7.12 -7.67
N ASN A 231 -17.74 7.20 -8.99
CA ASN A 231 -17.19 8.34 -9.70
C ASN A 231 -17.94 9.65 -9.41
N GLN A 232 -19.27 9.62 -9.35
CA GLN A 232 -20.09 10.79 -9.00
C GLN A 232 -19.80 11.38 -7.61
N ASN A 233 -19.16 10.62 -6.72
CA ASN A 233 -18.81 11.06 -5.36
C ASN A 233 -17.36 11.58 -5.25
N PHE A 234 -16.55 11.48 -6.31
CA PHE A 234 -15.15 11.93 -6.34
C PHE A 234 -14.95 12.96 -7.46
N ASP A 235 -14.96 14.25 -7.12
CA ASP A 235 -14.71 15.34 -8.07
C ASP A 235 -13.21 15.71 -8.12
N PHE A 236 -12.44 14.97 -8.91
CA PHE A 236 -11.01 15.26 -9.13
C PHE A 236 -10.75 16.44 -10.08
N THR A 237 -11.79 17.12 -10.57
CA THR A 237 -11.67 18.38 -11.32
C THR A 237 -11.79 19.62 -10.42
N GLY A 238 -12.25 19.44 -9.18
CA GLY A 238 -12.34 20.45 -8.12
C GLY A 238 -11.34 20.21 -6.97
N ASP A 239 -11.80 20.39 -5.74
CA ASP A 239 -10.96 20.33 -4.52
C ASP A 239 -10.72 18.90 -3.99
N SER A 240 -11.27 17.85 -4.62
CA SER A 240 -11.15 16.49 -4.09
C SER A 240 -9.76 15.91 -4.31
N THR A 241 -9.26 15.18 -3.31
CA THR A 241 -7.95 14.52 -3.36
C THR A 241 -8.11 13.01 -3.14
N ALA A 242 -7.60 12.20 -4.07
CA ALA A 242 -7.46 10.77 -3.86
C ALA A 242 -6.32 10.52 -2.86
N ILE A 243 -6.65 9.91 -1.72
CA ILE A 243 -5.69 9.56 -0.68
C ILE A 243 -5.14 8.17 -0.92
N LEU A 244 -6.00 7.21 -1.28
CA LEU A 244 -5.62 5.81 -1.49
C LEU A 244 -6.33 5.24 -2.72
N LEU A 245 -5.60 4.51 -3.55
CA LEU A 245 -6.15 3.52 -4.47
C LEU A 245 -5.59 2.15 -4.08
N ALA A 246 -6.44 1.17 -3.88
CA ALA A 246 -6.02 -0.15 -3.42
C ALA A 246 -6.79 -1.30 -4.09
N ASN A 247 -6.21 -2.48 -4.03
CA ASN A 247 -6.81 -3.74 -4.43
C ASN A 247 -6.49 -4.80 -3.36
N LEU A 248 -7.52 -5.45 -2.82
CA LEU A 248 -7.39 -6.57 -1.91
C LEU A 248 -8.02 -7.79 -2.56
N SER A 249 -7.22 -8.84 -2.76
CA SER A 249 -7.65 -10.06 -3.42
C SER A 249 -7.26 -11.28 -2.59
N VAL A 250 -8.21 -12.21 -2.44
CA VAL A 250 -8.03 -13.53 -1.84
C VAL A 250 -8.80 -14.55 -2.67
N ILE A 251 -8.14 -15.60 -3.13
CA ILE A 251 -8.72 -16.70 -3.90
C ILE A 251 -8.11 -18.00 -3.40
N ASN A 252 -8.94 -18.98 -3.10
CA ASN A 252 -8.46 -20.31 -2.77
C ASN A 252 -8.05 -21.07 -4.04
N THR A 253 -6.75 -21.18 -4.27
CA THR A 253 -6.17 -21.99 -5.35
C THR A 253 -5.86 -23.42 -4.91
N GLU A 254 -6.01 -23.74 -3.62
CA GLU A 254 -5.68 -25.04 -3.05
C GLU A 254 -6.82 -26.04 -3.25
N ASN A 255 -6.45 -27.25 -3.67
CA ASN A 255 -7.37 -28.38 -3.85
C ASN A 255 -7.22 -29.44 -2.75
N THR A 256 -6.36 -29.19 -1.75
CA THR A 256 -6.16 -30.13 -0.64
C THR A 256 -7.37 -30.14 0.29
N PRO A 257 -7.72 -31.28 0.90
CA PRO A 257 -8.78 -31.31 1.90
C PRO A 257 -8.39 -30.52 3.15
N GLY A 258 -9.28 -29.63 3.60
CA GLY A 258 -9.08 -28.86 4.82
C GLY A 258 -9.62 -27.44 4.67
N LEU A 259 -9.68 -26.72 5.79
CA LEU A 259 -9.94 -25.29 5.78
C LEU A 259 -8.62 -24.57 5.51
N HIS A 260 -8.64 -23.64 4.56
CA HIS A 260 -7.51 -22.80 4.18
C HIS A 260 -7.82 -21.35 4.50
N THR A 261 -6.88 -20.66 5.14
CA THR A 261 -7.00 -19.24 5.46
C THR A 261 -6.03 -18.39 4.65
N PHE A 262 -6.59 -17.37 4.01
CA PHE A 262 -5.89 -16.38 3.19
C PHE A 262 -6.10 -14.98 3.77
N HIS A 263 -5.04 -14.17 3.83
CA HIS A 263 -5.10 -12.81 4.36
C HIS A 263 -4.51 -11.80 3.38
N SER A 264 -5.29 -10.78 3.05
CA SER A 264 -4.88 -9.57 2.35
C SER A 264 -5.11 -8.37 3.29
N SER A 265 -4.08 -7.58 3.56
CA SER A 265 -4.12 -6.52 4.58
C SER A 265 -3.33 -5.29 4.17
N LEU A 266 -3.88 -4.12 4.49
CA LEU A 266 -3.33 -2.82 4.13
C LEU A 266 -3.42 -1.90 5.34
N ASP A 267 -2.31 -1.29 5.69
CA ASP A 267 -2.20 -0.22 6.69
C ASP A 267 -1.64 1.04 6.03
N LEU A 268 -2.24 2.19 6.32
CA LEU A 268 -1.71 3.49 5.90
C LEU A 268 -1.63 4.46 7.06
N SER A 269 -0.65 5.34 6.97
CA SER A 269 -0.50 6.51 7.82
C SER A 269 -0.25 7.71 6.91
N PHE A 270 -1.07 8.73 7.01
CA PHE A 270 -1.05 9.87 6.11
C PHE A 270 -1.21 11.19 6.88
N ASP A 271 -0.22 12.06 6.79
CA ASP A 271 -0.33 13.43 7.28
C ASP A 271 -1.29 14.25 6.41
N THR A 272 -2.38 14.71 7.03
CA THR A 272 -3.44 15.49 6.38
C THR A 272 -3.20 17.00 6.44
N ALA A 273 -2.15 17.48 7.11
CA ALA A 273 -1.89 18.91 7.31
C ALA A 273 -1.74 19.70 6.00
N GLY A 274 -1.37 19.03 4.90
CA GLY A 274 -1.26 19.60 3.56
C GLY A 274 -2.55 19.63 2.74
N ILE A 275 -3.66 19.06 3.24
CA ILE A 275 -4.95 19.07 2.52
C ILE A 275 -5.60 20.45 2.62
N ALA A 276 -5.70 21.14 1.49
CA ALA A 276 -6.50 22.35 1.37
C ALA A 276 -8.00 21.99 1.54
N ASN A 277 -8.74 22.79 2.32
CA ASN A 277 -10.19 22.65 2.52
C ASN A 277 -10.65 21.21 2.89
N PRO A 278 -10.32 20.69 4.08
CA PRO A 278 -10.71 19.34 4.48
C PRO A 278 -12.23 19.15 4.48
N GLN A 279 -12.71 18.11 3.80
CA GLN A 279 -14.11 17.72 3.64
C GLN A 279 -14.36 16.35 4.30
N ASP A 280 -15.39 15.65 3.88
CA ASP A 280 -15.67 14.29 4.34
C ASP A 280 -14.72 13.30 3.67
N LEU A 281 -14.27 12.32 4.45
CA LEU A 281 -13.49 11.19 3.96
C LEU A 281 -14.45 10.14 3.42
N LEU A 282 -14.30 9.79 2.14
CA LEU A 282 -15.14 8.79 1.49
C LEU A 282 -14.34 7.51 1.20
N LEU A 283 -14.98 6.35 1.38
CA LEU A 283 -14.50 5.05 0.93
C LEU A 283 -15.40 4.55 -0.20
N GLY A 284 -14.87 4.49 -1.40
CA GLY A 284 -15.52 3.90 -2.57
C GLY A 284 -15.11 2.45 -2.77
N PHE A 285 -16.09 1.57 -3.01
CA PHE A 285 -15.88 0.20 -3.43
C PHE A 285 -16.02 0.12 -4.95
N LEU A 286 -14.94 -0.29 -5.62
CA LEU A 286 -14.94 -0.53 -7.06
C LEU A 286 -15.62 -1.87 -7.35
N THR A 287 -16.03 -2.12 -8.59
CA THR A 287 -16.70 -3.37 -8.99
C THR A 287 -15.94 -4.59 -8.50
N PRO A 288 -16.54 -5.43 -7.64
CA PRO A 288 -15.90 -6.63 -7.14
C PRO A 288 -15.85 -7.71 -8.22
N SER A 289 -14.84 -8.57 -8.18
CA SER A 289 -14.80 -9.82 -8.94
C SER A 289 -14.74 -11.00 -7.97
N PHE A 290 -15.78 -11.82 -7.97
CA PHE A 290 -15.82 -13.03 -7.16
C PHE A 290 -15.07 -14.17 -7.84
N GLY A 291 -14.61 -15.13 -7.03
CA GLY A 291 -14.04 -16.37 -7.53
C GLY A 291 -15.02 -17.15 -8.42
N ASN A 292 -14.50 -18.12 -9.18
CA ASN A 292 -15.31 -18.91 -10.11
C ASN A 292 -16.26 -19.90 -9.43
N THR A 293 -16.16 -20.05 -8.11
CA THR A 293 -16.99 -20.92 -7.29
C THR A 293 -17.53 -20.14 -6.09
N ASN A 294 -18.81 -20.33 -5.77
CA ASN A 294 -19.42 -19.70 -4.59
C ASN A 294 -18.88 -20.31 -3.29
N LEU A 295 -18.98 -19.55 -2.20
CA LEU A 295 -18.70 -20.05 -0.84
C LEU A 295 -19.63 -21.24 -0.51
N ALA A 296 -19.07 -22.30 0.07
CA ALA A 296 -19.82 -23.44 0.58
C ALA A 296 -20.17 -23.27 2.07
N ALA A 297 -21.03 -24.15 2.59
CA ALA A 297 -21.38 -24.15 4.00
C ALA A 297 -20.11 -24.32 4.88
N GLY A 298 -19.89 -23.37 5.79
CA GLY A 298 -18.71 -23.31 6.65
C GLY A 298 -17.61 -22.36 6.16
N ASP A 299 -17.64 -21.95 4.89
CA ASP A 299 -16.72 -20.95 4.35
C ASP A 299 -17.11 -19.54 4.81
N LYS A 300 -16.12 -18.67 4.97
CA LYS A 300 -16.30 -17.28 5.39
C LYS A 300 -15.36 -16.36 4.64
N LEU A 301 -15.90 -15.22 4.23
CA LEU A 301 -15.15 -14.09 3.71
C LEU A 301 -15.38 -12.89 4.63
N ILE A 302 -14.33 -12.30 5.16
CA ILE A 302 -14.40 -11.22 6.13
C ILE A 302 -13.71 -10.01 5.54
N PHE A 303 -14.48 -8.95 5.30
CA PHE A 303 -13.94 -7.63 4.99
C PHE A 303 -14.07 -6.74 6.23
N SER A 304 -13.00 -6.05 6.58
CA SER A 304 -13.03 -5.08 7.67
C SER A 304 -12.22 -3.85 7.33
N TYR A 305 -12.63 -2.73 7.90
CA TYR A 305 -11.88 -1.48 7.86
C TYR A 305 -11.90 -0.82 9.24
N SER A 306 -10.86 -0.05 9.53
CA SER A 306 -10.77 0.74 10.75
C SER A 306 -10.08 2.08 10.51
N ILE A 307 -10.46 3.04 11.35
CA ILE A 307 -9.86 4.36 11.48
C ILE A 307 -9.38 4.45 12.92
N GLU A 308 -8.06 4.59 13.12
CA GLU A 308 -7.46 4.48 14.46
C GLU A 308 -8.14 5.45 15.44
N GLY A 309 -8.59 4.92 16.57
CA GLY A 309 -9.21 5.72 17.65
C GLY A 309 -10.64 6.20 17.37
N VAL A 310 -11.22 5.91 16.21
CA VAL A 310 -12.55 6.44 15.83
C VAL A 310 -13.56 5.34 15.52
N LEU A 311 -13.27 4.47 14.55
CA LEU A 311 -14.26 3.55 13.99
C LEU A 311 -13.60 2.23 13.60
N SER A 312 -14.31 1.13 13.81
CA SER A 312 -13.95 -0.18 13.26
C SER A 312 -15.23 -0.89 12.84
N GLN A 313 -15.24 -1.41 11.61
CA GLN A 313 -16.38 -2.12 11.04
C GLN A 313 -15.90 -3.42 10.40
N SER A 314 -16.67 -4.48 10.59
CA SER A 314 -16.41 -5.79 9.97
C SER A 314 -17.69 -6.33 9.34
N PHE A 315 -17.54 -6.95 8.19
CA PHE A 315 -18.60 -7.61 7.43
C PHE A 315 -18.16 -9.05 7.19
N THR A 316 -18.96 -9.98 7.66
CA THR A 316 -18.74 -11.41 7.44
C THR A 316 -19.74 -11.89 6.42
N LEU A 317 -19.23 -12.51 5.39
CA LEU A 317 -19.96 -13.09 4.30
C LEU A 317 -19.77 -14.60 4.31
N ASP A 318 -20.83 -15.33 4.00
CA ASP A 318 -20.88 -16.78 3.99
C ASP A 318 -21.80 -17.25 2.84
N ALA A 319 -21.99 -18.56 2.72
CA ALA A 319 -22.83 -19.15 1.68
C ALA A 319 -24.28 -18.65 1.67
N GLU A 320 -24.82 -18.16 2.80
CA GLU A 320 -26.21 -17.73 2.89
C GLU A 320 -26.41 -16.27 2.45
N ASN A 321 -25.34 -15.48 2.42
CA ASN A 321 -25.42 -14.04 2.18
C ASN A 321 -24.49 -13.53 1.06
N ILE A 322 -23.81 -14.42 0.33
CA ILE A 322 -22.90 -14.06 -0.77
C ILE A 322 -23.58 -13.24 -1.86
N ASP A 323 -24.86 -13.47 -2.15
CA ASP A 323 -25.62 -12.67 -3.11
C ASP A 323 -25.76 -11.21 -2.65
N ASN A 324 -25.88 -10.99 -1.33
CA ASN A 324 -25.90 -9.64 -0.75
C ASN A 324 -24.50 -8.98 -0.75
N ALA A 325 -23.42 -9.77 -0.84
CA ALA A 325 -22.06 -9.27 -0.89
C ALA A 325 -21.79 -8.48 -2.18
N TYR A 326 -22.26 -9.01 -3.31
CA TYR A 326 -22.12 -8.33 -4.60
C TYR A 326 -22.80 -6.95 -4.54
N ASP A 327 -24.03 -6.90 -4.05
CA ASP A 327 -24.75 -5.64 -3.89
C ASP A 327 -24.10 -4.68 -2.89
N PHE A 328 -23.40 -5.21 -1.87
CA PHE A 328 -22.70 -4.41 -0.87
C PHE A 328 -21.44 -3.74 -1.43
N PHE A 329 -20.60 -4.50 -2.14
CA PHE A 329 -19.34 -3.98 -2.67
C PHE A 329 -19.49 -3.28 -4.01
N ASN A 330 -20.49 -3.63 -4.83
CA ASN A 330 -20.57 -3.09 -6.17
C ASN A 330 -21.04 -1.62 -6.18
N GLY A 331 -20.10 -0.71 -6.46
CA GLY A 331 -20.41 0.68 -6.76
C GLY A 331 -20.90 1.50 -5.57
N ARG A 332 -20.58 1.10 -4.34
CA ARG A 332 -20.99 1.82 -3.13
C ARG A 332 -19.93 2.81 -2.66
N THR A 333 -20.37 3.87 -2.00
CA THR A 333 -19.50 4.81 -1.31
C THR A 333 -19.99 4.99 0.11
N LEU A 334 -19.08 4.80 1.07
CA LEU A 334 -19.32 5.07 2.48
C LEU A 334 -18.76 6.46 2.81
N ASN A 335 -19.55 7.27 3.50
CA ASN A 335 -19.05 8.49 4.14
C ASN A 335 -18.53 8.12 5.53
N LEU A 336 -17.22 8.31 5.74
CA LEU A 336 -16.52 8.00 6.99
C LEU A 336 -16.54 9.17 7.98
N GLY A 337 -17.07 10.33 7.57
CA GLY A 337 -17.17 11.55 8.35
C GLY A 337 -16.12 12.60 7.97
N ARG A 338 -16.21 13.77 8.62
CA ARG A 338 -15.31 14.90 8.38
C ARG A 338 -13.87 14.54 8.72
N LEU A 339 -12.95 14.74 7.77
CA LEU A 339 -11.53 14.43 7.93
C LEU A 339 -10.90 15.01 9.21
N THR A 340 -11.29 16.23 9.58
CA THR A 340 -10.81 16.91 10.80
C THR A 340 -11.13 16.15 12.10
N GLY A 341 -12.16 15.31 12.11
CA GLY A 341 -12.54 14.48 13.25
C GLY A 341 -11.99 13.05 13.19
N LEU A 342 -11.24 12.71 12.14
CA LEU A 342 -10.72 11.36 11.88
C LEU A 342 -9.19 11.25 12.07
N THR A 343 -8.54 12.36 12.41
CA THR A 343 -7.08 12.44 12.54
C THR A 343 -6.66 12.54 14.00
N ASP A 344 -5.43 12.12 14.28
CA ASP A 344 -4.85 12.27 15.62
C ASP A 344 -4.49 13.73 15.92
N SER A 345 -3.92 13.98 17.11
CA SER A 345 -3.50 15.33 17.51
C SER A 345 -2.42 15.95 16.62
N ASN A 346 -1.75 15.14 15.80
CA ASN A 346 -0.73 15.55 14.84
C ASN A 346 -1.28 15.63 13.41
N SER A 347 -2.61 15.61 13.24
CA SER A 347 -3.27 15.60 11.93
C SER A 347 -2.96 14.37 11.07
N VAL A 348 -2.58 13.25 11.68
CA VAL A 348 -2.31 11.99 10.98
C VAL A 348 -3.58 11.14 10.89
N LEU A 349 -3.94 10.76 9.67
CA LEU A 349 -4.98 9.77 9.39
C LEU A 349 -4.35 8.38 9.32
N LYS A 350 -4.88 7.43 10.08
CA LYS A 350 -4.50 6.02 9.99
C LYS A 350 -5.69 5.16 9.64
N LEU A 351 -5.59 4.46 8.53
CA LEU A 351 -6.61 3.53 8.06
C LEU A 351 -6.01 2.14 7.92
N ALA A 352 -6.79 1.14 8.28
CA ALA A 352 -6.45 -0.26 8.02
C ALA A 352 -7.61 -0.96 7.34
N PHE A 353 -7.29 -1.80 6.36
CA PHE A 353 -8.23 -2.65 5.64
C PHE A 353 -7.76 -4.10 5.70
N ASN A 354 -8.67 -5.03 5.91
CA ASN A 354 -8.36 -6.46 5.89
C ASN A 354 -9.43 -7.21 5.12
N LEU A 355 -8.98 -8.13 4.28
CA LEU A 355 -9.77 -9.12 3.60
C LEU A 355 -9.24 -10.50 3.96
N VAL A 356 -10.08 -11.32 4.59
CA VAL A 356 -9.73 -12.67 5.05
C VAL A 356 -10.70 -13.66 4.44
N LEU A 357 -10.18 -14.76 3.91
CA LEU A 357 -10.98 -15.86 3.39
C LEU A 357 -10.61 -17.13 4.16
N ASP A 358 -11.60 -17.73 4.81
CA ASP A 358 -11.54 -19.06 5.39
C ASP A 358 -12.40 -19.97 4.53
N THR A 359 -11.80 -20.89 3.77
CA THR A 359 -12.57 -21.74 2.86
C THR A 359 -11.92 -23.09 2.61
N GLN A 360 -12.74 -24.09 2.34
CA GLN A 360 -12.30 -25.38 1.78
C GLN A 360 -12.61 -25.51 0.28
N THR A 361 -13.24 -24.49 -0.31
CA THR A 361 -13.78 -24.51 -1.67
C THR A 361 -12.76 -23.90 -2.63
N ALA A 362 -12.14 -24.75 -3.46
CA ALA A 362 -11.24 -24.28 -4.50
C ALA A 362 -11.99 -23.34 -5.46
N GLY A 363 -11.35 -22.24 -5.82
CA GLY A 363 -11.91 -21.21 -6.69
C GLY A 363 -12.85 -20.21 -6.02
N ALA A 364 -13.15 -20.37 -4.72
CA ALA A 364 -13.85 -19.34 -3.96
C ALA A 364 -12.91 -18.18 -3.62
N GLY A 365 -13.43 -16.95 -3.66
CA GLY A 365 -12.62 -15.76 -3.41
C GLY A 365 -13.31 -14.44 -3.72
N LEU A 366 -12.60 -13.35 -3.46
CA LEU A 366 -12.99 -12.00 -3.79
C LEU A 366 -11.75 -11.19 -4.18
N ASP A 367 -11.87 -10.48 -5.29
CA ASP A 367 -11.01 -9.39 -5.69
C ASP A 367 -11.79 -8.07 -5.54
N LEU A 368 -11.27 -7.17 -4.69
CA LEU A 368 -11.94 -5.95 -4.27
C LEU A 368 -11.03 -4.73 -4.47
N GLY A 369 -11.40 -3.90 -5.44
CA GLY A 369 -10.83 -2.56 -5.59
C GLY A 369 -11.44 -1.55 -4.61
N LEU A 370 -10.60 -0.68 -4.05
CA LEU A 370 -10.99 0.39 -3.13
C LEU A 370 -10.39 1.73 -3.58
N ILE A 371 -11.13 2.81 -3.33
CA ILE A 371 -10.62 4.18 -3.39
C ILE A 371 -10.99 4.93 -2.11
N VAL A 372 -10.05 5.68 -1.55
CA VAL A 372 -10.30 6.61 -0.44
C VAL A 372 -9.91 8.00 -0.87
N GLY A 373 -10.74 8.99 -0.55
CA GLY A 373 -10.42 10.38 -0.84
C GLY A 373 -11.20 11.37 0.00
N ASN A 374 -10.65 12.57 0.08
CA ASN A 374 -11.31 13.74 0.64
C ASN A 374 -12.21 14.32 -0.46
N SER A 375 -13.54 14.25 -0.31
CA SER A 375 -14.46 14.67 -1.36
C SER A 375 -15.84 15.05 -0.81
N THR A 376 -16.56 15.92 -1.54
CA THR A 376 -17.93 16.27 -1.17
C THR A 376 -18.85 15.11 -1.52
N PHE A 377 -19.52 14.56 -0.51
CA PHE A 377 -20.69 13.73 -0.77
C PHE A 377 -21.82 14.66 -1.22
N VAL A 378 -22.11 14.72 -2.51
CA VAL A 378 -23.24 15.51 -3.03
C VAL A 378 -24.53 14.81 -2.61
N THR A 379 -25.12 15.23 -1.49
CA THR A 379 -26.53 14.96 -1.22
C THR A 379 -27.36 15.77 -2.22
N SER A 380 -27.43 15.29 -3.47
CA SER A 380 -28.52 15.71 -4.34
C SER A 380 -29.79 15.30 -3.60
N SER A 381 -30.66 16.27 -3.35
CA SER A 381 -31.81 16.20 -2.47
C SER A 381 -32.91 15.21 -2.90
N ASN A 382 -32.58 14.23 -3.76
CA ASN A 382 -33.47 13.19 -4.28
C ASN A 382 -32.82 11.79 -4.40
N SER A 383 -31.59 11.58 -3.93
CA SER A 383 -31.06 10.21 -3.81
C SER A 383 -31.23 9.73 -2.37
N PRO A 384 -32.18 8.83 -2.07
CA PRO A 384 -32.27 8.26 -0.74
C PRO A 384 -30.93 7.61 -0.43
N LEU A 385 -30.47 7.80 0.81
CA LEU A 385 -29.54 6.86 1.43
C LEU A 385 -30.06 5.47 1.06
N SER A 386 -29.36 4.75 0.20
CA SER A 386 -29.57 3.32 0.13
C SER A 386 -28.89 2.78 1.40
N SER A 387 -29.55 3.01 2.54
CA SER A 387 -29.41 2.20 3.73
C SER A 387 -29.98 0.83 3.34
N VAL A 388 -29.26 0.12 2.47
CA VAL A 388 -29.52 -1.30 2.28
C VAL A 388 -29.29 -1.92 3.65
N PRO A 389 -30.26 -2.71 4.15
CA PRO A 389 -30.09 -3.41 5.40
C PRO A 389 -28.72 -4.08 5.37
N LEU A 390 -27.88 -3.79 6.37
CA LEU A 390 -26.80 -4.69 6.70
C LEU A 390 -27.43 -6.09 6.73
N PRO A 391 -26.88 -7.11 6.06
CA PRO A 391 -27.44 -8.46 6.11
C PRO A 391 -27.80 -8.78 7.55
N ALA A 392 -29.00 -9.28 7.81
CA ALA A 392 -29.54 -9.35 9.17
C ALA A 392 -28.64 -10.12 10.18
N GLY A 393 -27.66 -10.88 9.70
CA GLY A 393 -26.60 -11.51 10.50
C GLY A 393 -25.48 -10.58 11.00
N VAL A 394 -25.30 -9.38 10.45
CA VAL A 394 -24.26 -8.40 10.88
C VAL A 394 -24.59 -7.80 12.25
N TRP A 395 -25.88 -7.81 12.65
CA TRP A 395 -26.33 -7.28 13.95
C TRP A 395 -26.02 -8.19 15.16
N LEU A 396 -25.58 -9.44 14.95
CA LEU A 396 -25.36 -10.38 16.05
C LEU A 396 -23.94 -10.40 16.62
N PHE A 397 -23.02 -9.56 16.12
CA PHE A 397 -21.65 -9.46 16.67
C PHE A 397 -21.29 -8.08 17.24
N THR A 398 -22.10 -7.04 17.02
CA THR A 398 -21.87 -5.71 17.61
C THR A 398 -22.10 -5.65 19.13
N SER A 399 -22.78 -6.65 19.71
CA SER A 399 -22.99 -6.76 21.16
C SER A 399 -21.91 -7.56 21.91
N GLY A 400 -21.04 -8.30 21.21
CA GLY A 400 -20.01 -9.13 21.84
C GLY A 400 -18.75 -8.37 22.27
N LEU A 401 -18.36 -7.32 21.53
CA LEU A 401 -17.10 -6.61 21.79
C LEU A 401 -17.24 -5.48 22.84
N LEU A 402 -18.42 -4.88 22.98
CA LEU A 402 -18.70 -3.89 24.03
C LEU A 402 -18.87 -4.51 25.43
N GLY A 403 -19.15 -5.81 25.52
CA GLY A 403 -19.23 -6.55 26.78
C GLY A 403 -17.87 -6.86 27.43
N TRP A 404 -16.79 -6.93 26.64
CA TRP A 404 -15.47 -7.30 27.15
C TRP A 404 -14.66 -6.11 27.69
N LEU A 405 -14.90 -4.90 27.18
CA LEU A 405 -14.33 -3.67 27.75
C LEU A 405 -15.00 -3.24 29.08
N GLY A 406 -16.20 -3.75 29.38
CA GLY A 406 -16.93 -3.46 30.61
C GLY A 406 -16.51 -4.28 31.84
N THR A 407 -15.73 -5.35 31.68
CA THR A 407 -15.37 -6.27 32.79
C THR A 407 -13.92 -6.15 33.28
N TYR A 408 -13.07 -5.32 32.66
CA TYR A 408 -11.68 -5.11 33.11
C TYR A 408 -11.49 -3.97 34.12
N ARG A 409 -12.58 -3.35 34.62
CA ARG A 409 -12.57 -2.50 35.83
C ARG A 409 -13.19 -3.24 37.01
N ARG A 410 -12.55 -4.32 37.45
CA ARG A 410 -12.62 -4.81 38.84
C ARG A 410 -11.52 -5.87 39.07
N LYS A 411 -10.34 -5.39 39.43
CA LYS A 411 -9.59 -5.81 40.61
C LYS A 411 -8.51 -4.80 40.90
#